data_AF-A0A350I8R2-F1
#
_entry.id   AF-A0A350I8R2-F1
#
_cell.length_a   1.000
_cell.length_b   1.000
_cell.length_c   1.000
_cell.angle_alpha   90.00
_cell.angle_beta   90.00
_cell.angle_gamma   90.00
#
_symmetry.space_group_name_H-M   'P 1'
#
loop_
_entity.id
_entity.type
_entity.pdbx_description
1 polymer ?
#
loop_
_entity_poly.entity_id
_entity_poly.type
_entity_poly.pdbx_seq_one_letter_code
_entity_poly.pdbx_strand_id
1 'polypeptide(L)'
;MNRTEMAIEIIECFQDLGRVPTRREYLGMGSSVPIHYRTLVRNFGSWHNAMKRLRLKNTEEWNKIFDTSTVYTAEQKPVLEPASEEDLSPLEKLRSIKGESSE
;
A
#
# COMPACT_ATOMS: atom_id res chain seq x y z
N MET A 1 14.12 -20.95 -1.08
CA MET A 1 12.68 -20.71 -0.96
C MET A 1 12.02 -20.97 -2.31
N ASN A 2 11.14 -21.96 -2.35
CA ASN A 2 10.44 -22.38 -3.55
C ASN A 2 9.10 -21.63 -3.69
N ARG A 3 8.49 -21.63 -4.88
CA ARG A 3 7.24 -20.89 -5.16
C ARG A 3 6.08 -21.27 -4.23
N THR A 4 6.02 -22.51 -3.78
CA THR A 4 4.98 -22.99 -2.84
C THR A 4 5.18 -22.42 -1.45
N GLU A 5 6.40 -22.47 -0.90
CA GLU A 5 6.72 -21.86 0.40
C GLU A 5 6.45 -20.36 0.37
N MET A 6 6.83 -19.69 -0.72
CA MET A 6 6.53 -18.27 -0.87
C MET A 6 5.04 -17.96 -0.82
N ALA A 7 4.21 -18.84 -1.41
CA ALA A 7 2.78 -18.65 -1.43
C ALA A 7 2.17 -18.76 -0.03
N ILE A 8 2.63 -19.73 0.77
CA ILE A 8 2.16 -19.95 2.14
C ILE A 8 2.47 -18.71 2.99
N GLU A 9 3.73 -18.28 3.00
CA GLU A 9 4.20 -17.14 3.82
C GLU A 9 3.49 -15.83 3.48
N ILE A 10 3.19 -15.61 2.19
CA ILE A 10 2.43 -14.42 1.77
C ILE A 10 0.98 -14.50 2.24
N ILE A 11 0.37 -15.68 2.16
CA ILE A 11 -1.02 -15.86 2.57
C ILE A 11 -1.15 -15.70 4.10
N GLU A 12 -0.22 -16.28 4.87
CA GLU A 12 -0.15 -16.08 6.32
C GLU A 12 0.00 -14.59 6.66
N CYS A 13 0.91 -13.88 5.99
CA CYS A 13 1.02 -12.42 6.14
C CYS A 13 -0.30 -11.68 5.83
N PHE A 14 -1.08 -12.14 4.85
CA PHE A 14 -2.39 -11.53 4.54
C PHE A 14 -3.46 -11.89 5.57
N GLN A 15 -3.40 -13.09 6.15
CA GLN A 15 -4.25 -13.50 7.26
C GLN A 15 -3.95 -12.65 8.50
N ASP A 16 -2.68 -12.42 8.83
CA ASP A 16 -2.26 -11.51 9.91
C ASP A 16 -2.73 -10.07 9.67
N LEU A 17 -2.72 -9.62 8.42
CA LEU A 17 -3.27 -8.31 8.03
C LEU A 17 -4.82 -8.27 8.01
N GLY A 18 -5.49 -9.43 8.02
CA GLY A 18 -6.94 -9.58 7.84
C GLY A 18 -7.45 -9.09 6.47
N ARG A 19 -6.55 -8.86 5.50
CA ARG A 19 -6.88 -8.37 4.16
C ARG A 19 -5.73 -8.60 3.19
N VAL A 20 -6.05 -8.53 1.91
CA VAL A 20 -5.04 -8.46 0.85
C VAL A 20 -4.63 -6.99 0.66
N PRO A 21 -3.37 -6.61 0.92
CA PRO A 21 -2.91 -5.24 0.71
C PRO A 21 -2.89 -4.90 -0.79
N THR A 22 -2.96 -3.61 -1.10
CA THR A 22 -2.67 -3.12 -2.45
C THR A 22 -1.17 -3.21 -2.75
N ARG A 23 -0.79 -3.18 -4.03
CA ARG A 23 0.61 -3.17 -4.46
C ARG A 23 1.43 -2.06 -3.79
N ARG A 24 0.86 -0.87 -3.64
CA ARG A 24 1.54 0.29 -3.04
C ARG A 24 1.76 0.07 -1.55
N GLU A 25 0.77 -0.43 -0.84
CA GLU A 25 0.89 -0.75 0.59
C GLU A 25 1.95 -1.83 0.82
N TYR A 26 1.90 -2.92 0.06
CA TYR A 26 2.88 -4.01 0.17
C TYR A 26 4.31 -3.54 -0.09
N LEU A 27 4.50 -2.63 -1.07
CA LEU A 27 5.81 -2.02 -1.31
C LEU A 27 6.26 -1.13 -0.15
N GLY A 28 5.33 -0.36 0.44
CA GLY A 28 5.58 0.51 1.59
C GLY A 28 5.90 -0.25 2.89
N MET A 29 5.42 -1.48 3.04
CA MET A 29 5.72 -2.33 4.19
C MET A 29 7.20 -2.79 4.23
N GLY A 30 7.91 -2.77 3.10
CA GLY A 30 9.36 -2.97 3.07
C GLY A 30 9.82 -4.28 3.73
N SER A 31 10.54 -4.18 4.84
CA SER A 31 11.07 -5.33 5.60
C SER A 31 10.07 -5.97 6.56
N SER A 32 8.89 -5.38 6.73
CA SER A 32 7.83 -5.96 7.57
C SER A 32 7.07 -7.11 6.90
N VAL A 33 7.26 -7.32 5.60
CA VAL A 33 6.70 -8.45 4.86
C VAL A 33 7.72 -9.59 4.75
N PRO A 34 7.29 -10.85 4.77
CA PRO A 34 8.20 -12.00 4.67
C PRO A 34 8.92 -12.06 3.32
N ILE A 35 8.31 -11.50 2.27
CA ILE A 35 8.84 -11.55 0.90
C ILE A 35 8.87 -10.16 0.29
N HIS A 36 10.06 -9.73 -0.10
CA HIS A 36 10.19 -8.44 -0.78
C HIS A 36 9.50 -8.43 -2.16
N TYR A 37 8.89 -7.30 -2.52
CA TYR A 37 8.15 -7.12 -3.78
C TYR A 37 8.94 -7.55 -5.02
N ARG A 38 10.26 -7.25 -5.09
CA ARG A 38 11.10 -7.66 -6.23
C ARG A 38 11.19 -9.18 -6.37
N THR A 39 11.28 -9.90 -5.25
CA THR A 39 11.35 -11.37 -5.23
C THR A 39 10.02 -11.98 -5.67
N LEU A 40 8.91 -11.42 -5.19
CA LEU A 40 7.56 -11.80 -5.61
C LEU A 40 7.38 -11.64 -7.12
N VAL A 41 7.67 -10.45 -7.66
CA VAL A 41 7.53 -10.19 -9.11
C VAL A 41 8.46 -11.08 -9.94
N ARG A 42 9.69 -11.33 -9.50
CA ARG A 42 10.62 -12.23 -10.21
C ARG A 42 10.09 -13.66 -10.33
N ASN A 43 9.35 -14.15 -9.33
CA ASN A 43 8.84 -15.53 -9.30
C ASN A 43 7.45 -15.69 -9.92
N PHE A 44 6.61 -14.66 -9.82
CA PHE A 44 5.20 -14.70 -10.24
C PHE A 44 4.91 -13.81 -11.47
N GLY A 45 5.89 -13.03 -11.93
CA GLY A 45 5.84 -12.18 -13.11
C GLY A 45 5.26 -10.79 -12.86
N SER A 46 4.15 -10.69 -12.15
CA SER A 46 3.53 -9.40 -11.78
C SER A 46 2.74 -9.53 -10.48
N TRP A 47 2.41 -8.40 -9.85
CA TRP A 47 1.54 -8.37 -8.68
C TRP A 47 0.20 -9.06 -8.96
N HIS A 48 -0.44 -8.70 -10.07
CA HIS A 48 -1.71 -9.29 -10.49
C HIS A 48 -1.60 -10.80 -10.71
N ASN A 49 -0.54 -11.26 -11.38
CA ASN A 49 -0.30 -12.68 -11.59
C ASN A 49 -0.02 -13.43 -10.29
N ALA A 50 0.68 -12.80 -9.33
CA ALA A 50 0.89 -13.35 -8.01
C ALA A 50 -0.45 -13.57 -7.30
N MET A 51 -1.27 -12.52 -7.15
CA MET A 51 -2.58 -12.62 -6.48
C MET A 51 -3.50 -13.67 -7.13
N LYS A 52 -3.54 -13.69 -8.47
CA LYS A 52 -4.31 -14.69 -9.21
C LYS A 52 -3.83 -16.11 -8.91
N ARG A 53 -2.51 -16.34 -8.88
CA ARG A 53 -1.93 -17.67 -8.62
C ARG A 53 -2.10 -18.10 -7.17
N LEU A 54 -1.90 -17.20 -6.21
CA LEU A 54 -2.10 -17.45 -4.78
C LEU A 54 -3.54 -17.88 -4.53
N ARG A 55 -4.52 -17.10 -5.01
CA ARG A 55 -5.94 -17.42 -4.87
C ARG A 55 -6.32 -18.76 -5.50
N LEU A 56 -5.81 -19.08 -6.69
CA LEU A 56 -6.17 -20.31 -7.40
C LEU A 56 -5.53 -21.57 -6.82
N LYS A 57 -4.32 -21.45 -6.25
CA LYS A 57 -3.60 -22.61 -5.69
C LYS A 57 -3.91 -22.87 -4.23
N ASN A 58 -4.34 -21.84 -3.49
CA ASN A 58 -4.54 -21.90 -2.05
C ASN A 58 -5.92 -21.35 -1.70
N THR A 59 -6.97 -21.79 -2.41
CA THR A 59 -8.32 -21.25 -2.27
C THR A 59 -8.83 -21.27 -0.82
N GLU A 60 -8.61 -22.38 -0.10
CA GLU A 60 -9.02 -22.52 1.31
C GLU A 60 -8.30 -21.52 2.21
N GLU A 61 -6.96 -21.48 2.16
CA GLU A 61 -6.15 -20.53 2.95
C GLU A 61 -6.42 -19.07 2.58
N TRP A 62 -6.74 -18.81 1.31
CA TRP A 62 -7.09 -17.48 0.82
C TRP A 62 -8.45 -17.02 1.36
N ASN A 63 -9.42 -17.91 1.49
CA ASN A 63 -10.73 -17.56 2.05
C ASN A 63 -10.65 -17.22 3.53
N LYS A 64 -9.73 -17.85 4.28
CA LYS A 64 -9.50 -17.55 5.71
C LYS A 64 -9.08 -16.10 5.97
N ILE A 65 -8.48 -15.42 4.99
CA ILE A 65 -8.15 -13.98 5.07
C ILE A 65 -9.41 -13.14 5.34
N PHE A 66 -10.56 -13.57 4.84
CA PHE A 66 -11.83 -12.83 4.90
C PHE A 66 -12.86 -13.47 5.85
N ASP A 67 -12.62 -14.70 6.29
CA ASP A 67 -13.51 -15.46 7.18
C ASP A 67 -13.32 -15.11 8.67
N THR A 68 -12.37 -14.22 8.98
CA THR A 68 -12.31 -13.58 10.30
C THR A 68 -13.55 -12.71 10.46
N SER A 69 -14.59 -13.26 11.09
CA SER A 69 -15.84 -12.63 11.53
C SER A 69 -15.63 -11.52 12.59
N THR A 70 -14.62 -10.68 12.41
CA THR A 70 -14.29 -9.57 13.29
C THR A 70 -14.28 -8.30 12.47
N VAL A 71 -15.43 -7.62 12.54
CA VAL A 71 -15.64 -6.18 12.40
C VAL A 71 -14.32 -5.39 12.25
N TYR A 72 -13.98 -4.97 11.03
CA TYR A 72 -13.03 -3.87 10.83
C TYR A 72 -13.53 -2.93 9.75
N THR A 73 -13.76 -1.71 10.20
CA THR A 73 -14.33 -0.55 9.52
C THR A 73 -13.49 -0.18 8.30
N ALA A 74 -14.18 0.07 7.19
CA ALA A 74 -13.62 0.61 5.97
C ALA A 74 -13.12 2.05 6.17
N GLU A 75 -11.95 2.23 6.80
CA GLU A 75 -11.35 3.56 7.00
C GLU A 75 -9.86 3.55 6.69
N GLN A 76 -9.41 2.95 5.58
CA GLN A 76 -8.15 3.38 4.91
C GLN A 76 -8.24 3.18 3.40
N LYS A 77 -9.05 4.03 2.76
CA LYS A 77 -8.66 4.60 1.48
C LYS A 77 -7.46 5.50 1.80
N PRO A 78 -6.28 5.41 1.15
CA PRO A 78 -5.45 6.59 1.08
C PRO A 78 -6.33 7.60 0.34
N VAL A 79 -6.90 8.55 1.08
CA VAL A 79 -7.39 9.78 0.49
C VAL A 79 -6.18 10.27 -0.31
N LEU A 80 -6.21 10.07 -1.63
CA LEU A 80 -5.59 11.04 -2.51
C LEU A 80 -6.31 12.31 -2.11
N GLU A 81 -5.66 13.10 -1.25
CA GLU A 81 -5.94 14.52 -1.24
C GLU A 81 -5.87 14.91 -2.72
N PRO A 82 -6.94 15.45 -3.31
CA PRO A 82 -6.77 16.08 -4.61
C PRO A 82 -5.60 17.02 -4.41
N ALA A 83 -4.58 16.93 -5.25
CA ALA A 83 -3.51 17.90 -5.24
C ALA A 83 -4.20 19.26 -5.31
N SER A 84 -4.29 19.94 -4.17
CA SER A 84 -4.74 21.31 -4.11
C SER A 84 -3.68 22.05 -4.88
N GLU A 85 -4.06 22.53 -6.06
CA GLU A 85 -3.31 23.48 -6.89
C GLU A 85 -3.19 24.84 -6.17
N GLU A 86 -2.71 24.82 -4.94
CA GLU A 86 -2.34 26.01 -4.18
C GLU A 86 -0.90 25.84 -3.67
N ASP A 87 -0.01 25.43 -4.58
CA ASP A 87 1.32 26.05 -4.61
C ASP A 87 1.11 27.48 -5.12
N LEU A 88 0.56 28.33 -4.25
CA LEU A 88 0.72 29.76 -4.40
C LEU A 88 2.22 30.03 -4.27
N SER A 89 2.84 30.12 -5.44
CA SER A 89 4.19 30.57 -5.71
C SER A 89 4.77 31.41 -4.56
N PRO A 90 5.91 31.02 -3.97
CA PRO A 90 6.58 31.76 -2.90
C PRO A 90 6.93 33.23 -3.22
N LEU A 91 6.70 33.69 -4.46
CA LEU A 91 7.03 35.01 -4.97
C LEU A 91 5.99 36.11 -4.66
N GLU A 92 4.78 35.80 -4.19
CA GLU A 92 3.80 36.82 -3.76
C GLU A 92 4.05 37.33 -2.31
N LYS A 93 5.00 36.73 -1.58
CA LYS A 93 5.36 37.16 -0.21
C LYS A 93 6.28 38.38 -0.12
N LEU A 94 6.67 38.99 -1.26
CA LEU A 94 7.55 40.17 -1.30
C LEU A 94 6.84 41.50 -1.57
N ARG A 95 5.50 41.55 -1.53
CA ARG A 95 4.75 42.82 -1.59
C ARG A 95 4.02 43.13 -0.28
N SER A 96 4.72 43.11 0.86
CA SER A 96 4.21 43.73 2.09
C SER A 96 5.31 43.87 3.15
N ILE A 97 6.43 44.50 2.82
CA ILE A 97 7.23 45.20 3.83
C ILE A 97 7.83 46.46 3.20
N LYS A 98 7.17 47.60 3.40
CA LYS A 98 7.75 48.89 3.82
C LYS A 98 6.79 50.03 3.48
N GLY A 99 5.76 50.18 4.30
CA GLY A 99 5.23 51.50 4.62
C GLY A 99 5.74 51.84 6.01
N GLU A 100 6.64 52.82 6.13
CA GLU A 100 6.62 53.88 7.15
C GLU A 100 7.82 54.83 7.01
N SER A 101 7.55 56.09 7.39
CA SER A 101 8.40 57.28 7.54
C SER A 101 8.77 58.03 6.25
N SER A 102 8.14 59.19 5.98
CA SER A 102 8.37 60.50 6.61
C SER A 102 9.72 61.10 6.20
N GLU A 103 9.72 62.12 5.34
CA GLU A 103 9.85 63.55 5.68
C GLU A 103 9.61 64.41 4.42
#